data_AF-A0A7C0XZE0-F1
#
_entry.id   AF-A0A7C0XZE0-F1
#
_cell.length_a   1.000
_cell.length_b   1.000
_cell.length_c   1.000
_cell.angle_alpha   90.00
_cell.angle_beta   90.00
_cell.angle_gamma   90.00
#
_symmetry.space_group_name_H-M   'P 1'
#
loop_
_entity.id
_entity.type
_entity.pdbx_description
1 polymer ?
#
loop_
_entity_poly.entity_id
_entity_poly.type
_entity_poly.pdbx_seq_one_letter_code
_entity_poly.pdbx_strand_id
1 'polypeptide(L)'
;CPCGWYGDKTHKCQCTLSQILKYRKKISGPLLDRIDIHIEVTSLSPNLLFEDKEEEPSKKIRERVISAWKIQQERFKNENINFNGHMDTSQIKKYCVMDDEAKKILKNAIEKLNLSARSYDKIRKVARTIADLENSEIIKSHHISEAINYRSLDMEI
;
A
#
# COMPACT_ATOMS: atom_id res chain seq x y z
N CYS A 1 -0.29 19.01 7.16
CA CYS A 1 -0.39 20.43 7.56
C CYS A 1 -0.99 20.50 8.96
N PRO A 2 -0.56 21.42 9.85
CA PRO A 2 -1.32 21.71 11.08
C PRO A 2 -2.78 22.08 10.80
N CYS A 3 -3.00 22.81 9.70
CA CYS A 3 -4.29 23.28 9.23
C CYS A 3 -5.19 22.24 8.56
N GLY A 4 -4.68 21.04 8.24
CA GLY A 4 -5.40 20.04 7.43
C GLY A 4 -5.48 20.32 5.92
N TRP A 5 -5.49 21.57 5.47
CA TRP A 5 -5.81 21.96 4.07
C TRP A 5 -4.68 21.91 3.03
N TYR A 6 -3.53 21.30 3.34
CA TYR A 6 -2.46 21.19 2.34
C TYR A 6 -2.80 20.12 1.31
N GLY A 7 -2.82 20.48 0.03
CA GLY A 7 -3.26 19.60 -1.06
C GLY A 7 -4.78 19.54 -1.26
N ASP A 8 -5.56 20.27 -0.46
CA ASP A 8 -7.01 20.32 -0.61
C ASP A 8 -7.42 21.16 -1.84
N LYS A 9 -8.39 20.67 -2.62
CA LYS A 9 -8.86 21.33 -3.85
C LYS A 9 -9.81 22.50 -3.58
N THR A 10 -10.41 22.52 -2.39
CA THR A 10 -11.48 23.46 -2.00
C THR A 10 -10.98 24.52 -1.02
N HIS A 11 -10.11 24.15 -0.07
CA HIS A 11 -9.61 25.04 0.96
C HIS A 11 -8.16 25.43 0.70
N LYS A 12 -7.88 26.74 0.72
CA LYS A 12 -6.51 27.22 0.61
C LYS A 12 -5.76 27.00 1.93
N CYS A 13 -4.67 26.26 1.87
CA CYS A 13 -3.73 26.13 2.98
C CYS A 13 -3.13 27.50 3.36
N GLN A 14 -3.19 27.85 4.65
CA GLN A 14 -2.57 29.07 5.19
C GLN A 14 -1.19 28.83 5.81
N CYS A 15 -0.77 27.56 5.95
CA CYS A 15 0.52 27.25 6.54
C CYS A 15 1.66 27.46 5.56
N THR A 16 2.80 27.95 6.07
CA THR A 16 4.03 28.03 5.30
C THR A 16 4.59 26.63 5.03
N LEU A 17 5.42 26.49 3.99
CA LEU A 17 6.10 25.23 3.69
C LEU A 17 6.91 24.71 4.90
N SER A 18 7.56 25.60 5.64
CA SER A 18 8.28 25.24 6.87
C SER A 18 7.38 24.67 7.96
N GLN A 19 6.18 25.22 8.16
CA GLN A 19 5.20 24.69 9.11
C GLN A 19 4.66 23.32 8.66
N ILE A 20 4.43 23.14 7.36
CA ILE A 20 3.96 21.87 6.79
C ILE A 20 5.01 20.79 6.98
N LEU A 21 6.27 21.07 6.62
CA LEU A 21 7.39 20.14 6.78
C LEU A 21 7.64 19.81 8.25
N LYS A 22 7.63 20.80 9.15
CA LYS A 22 7.77 20.58 10.60
C LYS A 22 6.66 19.71 11.16
N TYR A 23 5.43 19.87 10.68
CA TYR A 23 4.29 19.05 11.09
C TYR A 23 4.40 17.60 10.58
N ARG A 24 4.74 17.40 9.30
CA ARG A 24 4.93 16.06 8.72
C ARG A 24 6.09 15.31 9.42
N LYS A 25 7.17 16.00 9.77
CA LYS A 25 8.33 15.46 10.51
C LYS A 25 8.04 15.07 11.97
N LYS A 26 6.83 15.27 12.49
CA LYS A 26 6.45 14.76 13.83
C LYS A 26 6.47 13.24 13.90
N ILE A 27 6.24 12.57 12.77
CA ILE A 27 6.42 11.13 12.65
C ILE A 27 7.81 10.89 12.05
N SER A 28 8.63 10.13 12.75
CA SER A 28 10.00 9.88 12.30
C SER A 28 10.04 8.91 11.11
N GLY A 29 11.03 9.07 10.23
CA GLY A 29 11.26 8.14 9.12
C GLY A 29 11.32 6.66 9.58
N PRO A 30 12.07 6.31 10.65
CA PRO A 30 12.09 4.95 11.17
C PRO A 30 10.73 4.40 11.64
N LEU A 31 9.78 5.26 12.01
CA LEU A 31 8.40 4.84 12.32
C LEU A 31 7.57 4.65 11.05
N LEU A 32 7.67 5.56 10.08
CA LEU A 32 7.00 5.47 8.78
C LEU A 32 7.42 4.19 8.03
N ASP A 33 8.70 3.83 8.11
CA ASP A 33 9.23 2.58 7.57
C ASP A 33 8.56 1.31 8.15
N ARG A 34 7.88 1.41 9.31
CA ARG A 34 7.15 0.30 9.93
C ARG A 34 5.70 0.19 9.49
N ILE A 35 5.20 1.12 8.67
CA ILE A 35 3.84 1.11 8.16
C ILE A 35 3.87 0.62 6.71
N ASP A 36 2.98 -0.33 6.40
CA ASP A 36 3.04 -1.08 5.13
C ASP A 36 2.40 -0.30 3.98
N ILE A 37 1.43 0.55 4.29
CA ILE A 37 0.62 1.31 3.32
C ILE A 37 0.53 2.77 3.78
N HIS A 38 0.87 3.68 2.87
CA HIS A 38 0.72 5.12 3.00
C HIS A 38 -0.06 5.67 1.80
N ILE A 39 -1.30 6.10 2.04
CA ILE A 39 -2.16 6.69 1.00
C ILE A 39 -2.62 8.06 1.49
N GLU A 40 -2.43 9.08 0.65
CA GLU A 40 -3.07 10.38 0.84
C GLU A 40 -4.49 10.32 0.28
N VAL A 41 -5.46 10.66 1.11
CA VAL A 41 -6.88 10.67 0.73
C VAL A 41 -7.35 12.12 0.77
N THR A 42 -7.91 12.61 -0.33
CA THR A 42 -8.48 13.96 -0.39
C THR A 42 -9.84 13.99 0.29
N SER A 43 -10.25 15.17 0.75
CA SER A 43 -11.62 15.41 1.20
C SER A 43 -12.65 15.04 0.11
N LEU A 44 -13.75 14.41 0.52
CA LEU A 44 -14.87 14.13 -0.37
C LEU A 44 -15.67 15.42 -0.60
N SER A 45 -16.17 15.63 -1.82
CA SER A 45 -17.09 16.74 -2.06
C SER A 45 -18.42 16.47 -1.34
N PRO A 46 -19.13 17.51 -0.86
CA PRO A 46 -20.46 17.32 -0.28
C PRO A 46 -21.41 16.60 -1.23
N ASN A 47 -21.33 16.87 -2.53
CA ASN A 47 -22.17 16.23 -3.54
C ASN A 47 -22.01 14.71 -3.55
N LEU A 48 -20.78 14.19 -3.41
CA LEU A 48 -20.52 12.74 -3.31
C LEU A 48 -21.11 12.12 -2.04
N LEU A 49 -21.30 12.89 -0.96
CA LEU A 49 -21.93 12.39 0.28
C LEU A 49 -23.45 12.28 0.16
N PHE A 50 -24.06 13.01 -0.77
CA PHE A 50 -25.51 13.02 -1.02
C PHE A 50 -25.89 12.37 -2.35
N GLU A 51 -24.92 11.83 -3.08
CA GLU A 51 -25.17 11.13 -4.35
C GLU A 51 -25.58 9.69 -4.04
N ASP A 52 -26.83 9.35 -4.35
CA ASP A 52 -27.35 7.97 -4.26
C ASP A 52 -26.82 7.12 -5.42
N LYS A 53 -25.50 6.96 -5.50
CA LYS A 53 -24.86 6.06 -6.45
C LYS A 53 -24.84 4.66 -5.85
N GLU A 54 -25.26 3.66 -6.63
CA GLU A 54 -25.04 2.27 -6.24
C GLU A 54 -23.54 1.97 -6.21
N GLU A 55 -23.01 1.89 -5.00
CA GLU A 55 -21.64 1.43 -4.74
C GLU A 55 -21.60 -0.09 -4.52
N GLU A 56 -20.39 -0.64 -4.57
CA GLU A 56 -20.18 -2.05 -4.28
C GLU A 56 -20.57 -2.35 -2.82
N PRO A 57 -21.50 -3.28 -2.56
CA PRO A 57 -21.93 -3.57 -1.19
C PRO A 57 -20.80 -4.21 -0.39
N SER A 58 -20.69 -3.87 0.90
CA SER A 58 -19.67 -4.44 1.79
C SER A 58 -19.69 -5.96 1.85
N LYS A 59 -20.83 -6.60 1.57
CA LYS A 59 -20.94 -8.05 1.44
C LYS A 59 -20.05 -8.61 0.31
N LYS A 60 -20.06 -7.97 -0.85
CA LYS A 60 -19.22 -8.38 -2.00
C LYS A 60 -17.73 -8.13 -1.74
N ILE A 61 -17.41 -7.02 -1.06
CA ILE A 61 -16.03 -6.75 -0.60
C ILE A 61 -15.58 -7.86 0.36
N ARG A 62 -16.41 -8.22 1.34
CA ARG A 62 -16.13 -9.28 2.32
C ARG A 62 -15.86 -10.62 1.65
N GLU A 63 -16.59 -10.97 0.59
CA GLU A 63 -16.36 -12.21 -0.17
C GLU A 63 -14.95 -12.26 -0.76
N ARG A 64 -14.48 -11.16 -1.38
CA ARG A 64 -13.09 -11.05 -1.89
C ARG A 64 -12.05 -11.20 -0.78
N VAL A 65 -12.26 -10.50 0.34
CA VAL A 65 -11.36 -10.56 1.50
C VAL A 65 -11.26 -11.97 2.07
N ILE A 66 -12.40 -12.67 2.20
CA ILE A 66 -12.43 -14.06 2.69
C ILE A 66 -11.71 -15.00 1.71
N SER A 67 -11.87 -14.81 0.40
CA SER A 67 -11.15 -15.61 -0.60
C SER A 67 -9.63 -15.48 -0.43
N ALA A 68 -9.13 -14.25 -0.39
CA ALA A 68 -7.71 -13.98 -0.18
C ALA A 68 -7.19 -14.49 1.17
N TRP A 69 -8.02 -14.43 2.22
CA TRP A 69 -7.66 -14.99 3.52
C TRP A 69 -7.53 -16.51 3.49
N LYS A 70 -8.44 -17.23 2.81
CA LYS A 70 -8.34 -18.70 2.64
C LYS A 70 -7.06 -19.10 1.91
N ILE A 71 -6.67 -18.36 0.87
CA ILE A 71 -5.40 -18.56 0.16
C ILE A 71 -4.21 -18.45 1.12
N GLN A 72 -4.21 -17.43 1.99
CA GLN A 72 -3.14 -17.24 2.99
C GLN A 72 -3.12 -18.37 4.03
N GLN A 73 -4.29 -18.81 4.51
CA GLN A 73 -4.38 -19.93 5.46
C GLN A 73 -3.78 -21.21 4.88
N GLU A 74 -4.10 -21.54 3.62
CA GLU A 74 -3.53 -22.71 2.96
C GLU A 74 -2.01 -22.57 2.74
N ARG A 75 -1.56 -21.39 2.28
CA ARG A 75 -0.13 -21.09 2.06
C ARG A 75 0.70 -21.27 3.33
N PHE A 76 0.16 -20.86 4.47
CA PHE A 76 0.88 -20.82 5.74
C PHE A 76 0.51 -21.93 6.72
N LYS A 77 -0.25 -22.96 6.29
CA LYS A 77 -0.69 -24.07 7.16
C LYS A 77 0.43 -24.75 7.96
N ASN A 78 1.66 -24.73 7.43
CA ASN A 78 2.86 -25.32 8.04
C ASN A 78 3.86 -24.27 8.57
N GLU A 79 3.44 -23.01 8.66
CA GLU A 79 4.26 -21.88 9.09
C GLU A 79 3.63 -21.27 10.36
N ASN A 80 4.41 -20.58 11.20
CA ASN A 80 3.90 -19.95 12.43
C ASN A 80 3.29 -18.55 12.19
N ILE A 81 2.72 -18.32 11.00
CA ILE A 81 2.15 -17.03 10.59
C ILE A 81 0.83 -17.25 9.86
N ASN A 82 -0.04 -16.24 9.86
CA ASN A 82 -1.36 -16.32 9.24
C ASN A 82 -1.58 -15.34 8.08
N PHE A 83 -0.68 -14.37 7.92
CA PHE A 83 -0.88 -13.22 7.03
C PHE A 83 0.41 -12.86 6.29
N ASN A 84 0.27 -12.38 5.06
CA ASN A 84 1.38 -11.93 4.22
C ASN A 84 2.24 -10.85 4.90
N GLY A 85 1.61 -9.97 5.68
CA GLY A 85 2.32 -8.91 6.44
C GLY A 85 3.36 -9.46 7.43
N HIS A 86 3.14 -10.66 7.96
CA HIS A 86 4.00 -11.30 8.97
C HIS A 86 5.17 -12.09 8.40
N MET A 87 5.26 -12.24 7.07
CA MET A 87 6.36 -13.00 6.45
C MET A 87 7.74 -12.46 6.86
N ASP A 88 8.69 -13.34 7.17
CA ASP A 88 10.11 -12.98 7.24
C ASP A 88 10.77 -12.97 5.85
N THR A 89 12.02 -12.52 5.73
CA THR A 89 12.72 -12.42 4.44
C THR A 89 12.84 -13.76 3.70
N SER A 90 12.92 -14.89 4.42
CA SER A 90 12.97 -16.22 3.81
C SER A 90 11.61 -16.62 3.21
N GLN A 91 10.53 -16.34 3.94
CA GLN A 91 9.16 -16.58 3.51
C GLN A 91 8.77 -15.66 2.34
N ILE A 92 9.21 -14.40 2.33
CA ILE A 92 8.97 -13.51 1.18
C ILE A 92 9.64 -14.08 -0.07
N LYS A 93 10.88 -14.59 0.00
CA LYS A 93 11.54 -15.26 -1.14
C LYS A 93 10.76 -16.48 -1.64
N LYS A 94 10.22 -17.28 -0.71
CA LYS A 94 9.44 -18.50 -1.01
C LYS A 94 8.08 -18.21 -1.63
N TYR A 95 7.33 -17.24 -1.09
CA TYR A 95 5.90 -17.07 -1.40
C TYR A 95 5.57 -15.86 -2.28
N CYS A 96 6.46 -14.87 -2.38
CA CYS A 96 6.28 -13.72 -3.27
C CYS A 96 7.00 -13.96 -4.60
N VAL A 97 6.56 -15.00 -5.31
CA VAL A 97 7.02 -15.33 -6.67
C VAL A 97 6.46 -14.30 -7.65
N MET A 98 7.33 -13.76 -8.49
CA MET A 98 7.05 -12.69 -9.45
C MET A 98 7.40 -13.15 -10.86
N ASP A 99 6.64 -12.70 -11.86
CA ASP A 99 7.07 -12.79 -13.24
C ASP A 99 8.22 -11.80 -13.55
N ASP A 100 8.80 -11.90 -14.73
CA ASP A 100 9.96 -11.10 -15.10
C ASP A 100 9.62 -9.62 -15.30
N GLU A 101 8.40 -9.30 -15.70
CA GLU A 101 7.93 -7.92 -15.84
C GLU A 101 7.80 -7.24 -14.47
N ALA A 102 7.18 -7.92 -13.51
CA ALA A 102 7.06 -7.49 -12.11
C ALA A 102 8.43 -7.26 -11.48
N LYS A 103 9.40 -8.16 -11.69
CA LYS A 103 10.79 -7.98 -11.23
C LYS A 103 11.42 -6.73 -11.84
N LYS A 104 11.22 -6.49 -13.14
CA LYS A 104 11.76 -5.33 -13.86
C LYS A 104 11.19 -4.02 -13.30
N ILE A 105 9.87 -3.95 -13.09
CA ILE A 105 9.21 -2.77 -12.50
C ILE A 105 9.73 -2.52 -11.09
N LEU A 106 9.78 -3.55 -10.24
CA LEU A 106 10.26 -3.42 -8.87
C LEU A 106 11.71 -2.95 -8.83
N LYS A 107 12.59 -3.51 -9.66
CA LYS A 107 13.99 -3.06 -9.77
C LYS A 107 14.10 -1.59 -10.15
N ASN A 108 13.39 -1.17 -11.19
CA ASN A 108 13.37 0.23 -11.63
C ASN A 108 12.85 1.17 -10.53
N ALA A 109 11.85 0.74 -9.77
CA ALA A 109 11.31 1.52 -8.66
C ALA A 109 12.34 1.68 -7.52
N ILE A 110 13.06 0.61 -7.15
CA ILE A 110 14.12 0.68 -6.14
C ILE A 110 15.20 1.68 -6.54
N GLU A 111 15.66 1.64 -7.80
CA GLU A 111 16.72 2.52 -8.31
C GLU A 111 16.27 3.98 -8.41
N LYS A 112 15.05 4.23 -8.90
CA LYS A 112 14.55 5.60 -9.09
C LYS A 112 14.12 6.28 -7.80
N LEU A 113 13.61 5.51 -6.84
CA LEU A 113 13.00 6.03 -5.62
C LEU A 113 13.89 5.83 -4.39
N ASN A 114 15.12 5.31 -4.57
CA ASN A 114 16.07 5.00 -3.50
C ASN A 114 15.44 4.20 -2.34
N LEU A 115 14.63 3.19 -2.67
CA LEU A 115 13.90 2.41 -1.68
C LEU A 115 14.86 1.59 -0.81
N SER A 116 14.65 1.63 0.50
CA SER A 116 15.36 0.76 1.44
C SER A 116 15.03 -0.72 1.21
N ALA A 117 15.90 -1.62 1.68
CA ALA A 117 15.63 -3.06 1.65
C ALA A 117 14.32 -3.43 2.37
N ARG A 118 13.96 -2.65 3.41
CA ARG A 118 12.69 -2.81 4.13
C ARG A 118 11.50 -2.43 3.25
N SER A 119 11.59 -1.31 2.54
CA SER A 119 10.59 -0.87 1.58
C SER A 119 10.38 -1.90 0.46
N TYR A 120 11.46 -2.49 -0.04
CA TYR A 120 11.43 -3.59 -1.01
C TYR A 120 10.62 -4.79 -0.50
N ASP A 121 10.92 -5.27 0.71
CA ASP A 121 10.21 -6.41 1.31
C ASP A 121 8.73 -6.09 1.56
N LYS A 122 8.40 -4.86 1.96
CA LYS A 122 7.02 -4.43 2.16
C LYS A 122 6.22 -4.39 0.87
N ILE A 123 6.78 -3.84 -0.21
CA ILE A 123 6.12 -3.82 -1.53
C ILE A 123 5.78 -5.25 -1.96
N ARG A 124 6.70 -6.21 -1.77
CA ARG A 124 6.44 -7.61 -2.12
C ARG A 124 5.30 -8.23 -1.32
N LYS A 125 5.21 -7.95 -0.01
CA LYS A 125 4.11 -8.43 0.84
C LYS A 125 2.76 -7.82 0.46
N VAL A 126 2.74 -6.53 0.15
CA VAL A 126 1.52 -5.83 -0.30
C VAL A 126 1.09 -6.37 -1.67
N ALA A 127 2.00 -6.46 -2.64
CA ALA A 127 1.73 -7.02 -3.96
C ALA A 127 1.26 -8.47 -3.91
N ARG A 128 1.79 -9.27 -2.96
CA ARG A 128 1.31 -10.63 -2.71
C ARG A 128 -0.16 -10.65 -2.27
N THR A 129 -0.56 -9.69 -1.42
CA THR A 129 -1.95 -9.56 -0.95
C THR A 129 -2.88 -9.12 -2.06
N ILE A 130 -2.45 -8.18 -2.91
CA ILE A 130 -3.21 -7.75 -4.11
C ILE A 130 -3.43 -8.93 -5.05
N ALA A 131 -2.36 -9.69 -5.32
CA ALA A 131 -2.44 -10.90 -6.12
C ALA A 131 -3.38 -11.96 -5.53
N ASP A 132 -3.44 -12.09 -4.21
CA ASP A 132 -4.38 -13.00 -3.53
C ASP A 132 -5.83 -12.55 -3.67
N LEU A 133 -6.09 -11.23 -3.65
CA LEU A 133 -7.43 -10.67 -3.91
C LEU A 133 -7.90 -10.93 -5.35
N GLU A 134 -6.96 -11.05 -6.29
CA GLU A 134 -7.23 -11.44 -7.69
C GLU A 134 -7.16 -12.95 -7.94
N ASN A 135 -6.91 -13.77 -6.91
CA ASN A 135 -6.67 -15.21 -7.03
C ASN A 135 -5.54 -15.58 -8.02
N SER A 136 -4.51 -14.73 -8.12
CA SER A 136 -3.34 -14.95 -8.97
C SER A 136 -2.22 -15.63 -8.19
N GLU A 137 -1.73 -16.78 -8.60
CA GLU A 137 -0.61 -17.46 -7.92
C GLU A 137 0.72 -16.71 -8.06
N ILE A 138 0.92 -16.02 -9.18
CA ILE A 138 2.14 -15.25 -9.47
C ILE A 138 1.84 -13.75 -9.29
N ILE A 139 2.79 -13.03 -8.71
CA ILE A 139 2.74 -11.56 -8.65
C ILE A 139 3.12 -11.01 -10.02
N LYS A 140 2.15 -10.36 -10.68
CA LYS A 140 2.30 -9.69 -11.96
C LYS A 140 2.69 -8.22 -11.80
N SER A 141 3.04 -7.61 -12.93
CA SER A 141 3.45 -6.21 -13.03
C SER A 141 2.47 -5.23 -12.38
N HIS A 142 1.16 -5.37 -12.64
CA HIS A 142 0.14 -4.47 -12.10
C HIS A 142 0.01 -4.55 -10.57
N HIS A 143 0.17 -5.72 -9.96
CA HIS A 143 0.18 -5.86 -8.50
C HIS A 143 1.35 -5.09 -7.86
N ILE A 144 2.52 -5.10 -8.49
CA ILE A 144 3.69 -4.35 -8.03
C ILE A 144 3.46 -2.85 -8.19
N SER A 145 2.97 -2.42 -9.35
CA SER A 145 2.66 -1.02 -9.60
C SER A 145 1.67 -0.45 -8.59
N GLU A 146 0.60 -1.19 -8.29
CA GLU A 146 -0.37 -0.81 -7.27
C GLU A 146 0.25 -0.76 -5.86
N ALA A 147 1.04 -1.77 -5.48
CA ALA A 147 1.74 -1.78 -4.20
C ALA A 147 2.73 -0.61 -4.02
N ILE A 148 3.40 -0.18 -5.10
CA ILE A 148 4.27 1.01 -5.09
C ILE A 148 3.43 2.27 -4.87
N ASN A 149 2.30 2.40 -5.55
CA ASN A 149 1.40 3.56 -5.42
C ASN A 149 0.84 3.69 -3.99
N TYR A 150 0.62 2.57 -3.31
CA TYR A 150 0.24 2.54 -1.90
C TYR A 150 1.36 2.98 -0.94
N ARG A 151 2.54 3.38 -1.41
CA ARG A 151 3.61 3.94 -0.58
C ARG A 151 4.09 5.31 -1.07
N SER A 152 3.26 6.02 -1.84
CA SER A 152 3.63 7.28 -2.50
C SER A 152 4.09 8.40 -1.57
N LEU A 153 3.70 8.38 -0.29
CA LEU A 153 4.16 9.37 0.69
C LEU A 153 5.66 9.29 1.02
N ASP A 154 6.31 8.15 0.78
CA ASP A 154 7.77 8.04 0.92
C ASP A 154 8.50 8.85 -0.19
N MET A 155 7.81 9.22 -1.28
CA MET A 155 8.36 9.86 -2.48
C MET A 155 8.22 11.39 -2.51
N GLU A 156 7.43 11.98 -1.61
CA GLU A 156 7.11 13.42 -1.61
C GLU A 156 7.88 14.25 -0.55
N ILE A 157 8.92 13.69 0.07
CA ILE A 157 9.71 14.37 1.11
C ILE A 157 11.10 14.73 0.59
#